data_AF-A0A7G2M2C7-F1
#
_entry.id   AF-A0A7G2M2C7-F1
#
_cell.length_a   1.000
_cell.length_b   1.000
_cell.length_c   1.000
_cell.angle_alpha   90.00
_cell.angle_beta   90.00
_cell.angle_gamma   90.00
#
_symmetry.space_group_name_H-M   'P 1'
#
loop_
_entity.id
_entity.type
_entity.pdbx_description
1 polymer ?
#
loop_
_entity_poly.entity_id
_entity_poly.type
_entity_poly.pdbx_seq_one_letter_code
_entity_poly.pdbx_strand_id
1 'polypeptide(L)'
;MPLQNRVQPDGEIIAHPARGGFMGNRGILHDRNGLHPTRRWAHQNWVCCVLSFKGRQRRLMAPRHYTELFFLDEAVAFAAGHRPCAECRSADYRRFRACSDVAGPAAA
;
A
#
# COMPACT_ATOMS: atom_id res chain seq x y z
N MET A 1 6.40 -0.45 -20.64
CA MET A 1 7.05 -1.17 -19.51
C MET A 1 6.19 -1.00 -18.26
N PRO A 2 6.10 -1.99 -17.36
CA PRO A 2 5.34 -1.85 -16.12
C PRO A 2 5.95 -0.77 -15.21
N LEU A 3 5.12 -0.08 -14.44
CA LEU A 3 5.59 0.86 -13.41
C LEU A 3 6.28 0.11 -12.27
N GLN A 4 7.28 0.74 -11.65
CA GLN A 4 7.93 0.25 -10.42
C GLN A 4 7.04 0.54 -9.21
N ASN A 5 6.04 -0.31 -9.00
CA ASN A 5 5.09 -0.17 -7.89
C ASN A 5 4.50 -1.50 -7.42
N ARG A 6 5.19 -2.62 -7.65
CA ARG A 6 4.85 -3.91 -7.04
C ARG A 6 5.71 -4.11 -5.81
N VAL A 7 5.09 -4.40 -4.68
CA VAL A 7 5.80 -4.56 -3.42
C VAL A 7 6.00 -6.05 -3.16
N GLN A 8 7.23 -6.44 -2.85
CA GLN A 8 7.61 -7.77 -2.42
C GLN A 8 7.43 -7.93 -0.89
N PRO A 9 7.42 -9.16 -0.35
CA PRO A 9 7.26 -9.40 1.09
C PRO A 9 8.28 -8.67 1.97
N ASP A 10 9.52 -8.51 1.49
CA ASP A 10 10.59 -7.76 2.17
C ASP A 10 10.46 -6.23 2.04
N GLY A 11 9.45 -5.76 1.33
CA GLY A 11 9.18 -4.36 1.09
C GLY A 11 9.90 -3.75 -0.11
N GLU A 12 10.68 -4.52 -0.88
CA GLU A 12 11.26 -4.08 -2.15
C GLU A 12 10.15 -3.67 -3.14
N ILE A 13 10.39 -2.61 -3.92
CA ILE A 13 9.44 -2.13 -4.93
C ILE A 13 10.03 -2.40 -6.31
N ILE A 14 9.38 -3.27 -7.08
CA ILE A 14 9.85 -3.73 -8.40
C ILE A 14 8.89 -3.33 -9.52
N ALA A 15 9.41 -3.31 -10.75
CA ALA A 15 8.62 -3.18 -11.96
C ALA A 15 8.21 -4.57 -12.46
N HIS A 16 6.92 -4.91 -12.34
CA HIS A 16 6.41 -6.24 -12.69
C HIS A 16 4.98 -6.14 -13.28
N PRO A 17 4.64 -6.91 -14.33
CA PRO A 17 3.37 -6.76 -15.05
C PRO A 17 2.14 -7.28 -14.30
N ALA A 18 2.31 -8.14 -13.29
CA ALA A 18 1.20 -8.67 -12.50
C ALA A 18 0.31 -7.55 -11.98
N ARG A 19 -1.02 -7.66 -12.07
CA ARG A 19 -1.95 -6.61 -11.61
C ARG A 19 -1.95 -6.43 -10.09
N GLY A 20 -1.74 -7.51 -9.35
CA GLY A 20 -1.94 -7.59 -7.89
C GLY A 20 -3.40 -7.76 -7.51
N GLY A 21 -3.65 -8.28 -6.30
CA GLY A 21 -4.97 -8.41 -5.69
C GLY A 21 -5.35 -7.22 -4.80
N PHE A 22 -4.36 -6.49 -4.29
CA PHE A 22 -4.53 -5.37 -3.37
C PHE A 22 -3.65 -4.19 -3.76
N MET A 23 -3.98 -3.02 -3.21
CA MET A 23 -3.13 -1.83 -3.30
C MET A 23 -2.87 -1.23 -1.92
N GLY A 24 -1.93 -0.30 -1.84
CA GLY A 24 -1.63 0.41 -0.61
C GLY A 24 -0.80 1.66 -0.88
N ASN A 25 -0.27 2.22 0.20
CA ASN A 25 0.57 3.39 0.13
C ASN A 25 1.72 3.30 1.14
N ARG A 26 2.73 4.13 0.90
CA ARG A 26 3.77 4.50 1.88
C ARG A 26 4.06 6.00 1.78
N GLY A 27 3.07 6.80 1.41
CA GLY A 27 3.20 8.22 1.09
C GLY A 27 3.67 8.51 -0.35
N ILE A 28 4.24 9.70 -0.59
CA ILE A 28 4.71 10.14 -1.92
C ILE A 28 6.17 9.73 -2.12
N LEU A 29 6.37 8.68 -2.93
CA LEU A 29 7.67 8.08 -3.24
C LEU A 29 8.13 8.33 -4.67
N HIS A 30 7.31 8.99 -5.50
CA HIS A 30 7.64 9.25 -6.89
C HIS A 30 7.84 10.75 -7.14
N ASP A 31 8.59 11.05 -8.19
CA ASP A 31 8.67 12.36 -8.83
C ASP A 31 8.50 12.23 -10.35
N ARG A 32 8.91 13.26 -11.11
CA ARG A 32 8.82 13.27 -12.58
C ARG A 32 9.63 12.16 -13.27
N ASN A 33 10.62 11.58 -12.58
CA ASN A 33 11.49 10.52 -13.06
C ASN A 33 11.04 9.13 -12.60
N GLY A 34 9.90 9.02 -11.91
CA GLY A 34 9.39 7.76 -11.37
C GLY A 34 9.68 7.60 -9.88
N LEU A 35 9.83 6.37 -9.42
CA LEU A 35 10.05 6.06 -8.01
C LEU A 35 11.44 6.54 -7.55
N HIS A 36 11.51 7.15 -6.36
CA HIS A 36 12.77 7.62 -5.78
C HIS A 36 13.66 6.44 -5.38
N PRO A 37 14.97 6.45 -5.71
CA PRO A 37 15.83 5.27 -5.59
C PRO A 37 16.02 4.81 -4.13
N THR A 38 15.99 5.72 -3.17
CA THR A 38 16.26 5.42 -1.74
C THR A 38 15.09 5.70 -0.80
N ARG A 39 14.01 6.36 -1.24
CA ARG A 39 12.91 6.73 -0.35
C ARG A 39 11.96 5.54 -0.26
N ARG A 40 11.87 4.92 0.91
CA ARG A 40 11.05 3.71 1.14
C ARG A 40 9.68 4.03 1.73
N TRP A 41 9.53 5.14 2.44
CA TRP A 41 8.26 5.67 2.94
C TRP A 41 8.34 7.18 3.20
N ALA A 42 7.18 7.84 3.35
CA ALA A 42 7.05 9.24 3.75
C ALA A 42 6.12 9.46 4.97
N HIS A 43 5.45 8.42 5.45
CA HIS A 43 4.69 8.39 6.71
C HIS A 43 4.55 6.95 7.19
N GLN A 44 4.00 6.69 8.37
CA GLN A 44 3.90 5.34 8.96
C GLN A 44 2.52 4.68 8.77
N ASN A 45 1.49 5.47 8.39
CA ASN A 45 0.11 5.00 8.17
C ASN A 45 -0.10 4.13 6.91
N TRP A 46 0.53 2.96 6.86
CA TRP A 46 0.51 2.06 5.71
C TRP A 46 -0.72 1.17 5.71
N VAL A 47 -1.50 1.24 4.64
CA VAL A 47 -2.74 0.47 4.51
C VAL A 47 -2.76 -0.42 3.28
N CYS A 48 -3.36 -1.60 3.44
CA CYS A 48 -3.75 -2.52 2.39
C CYS A 48 -5.24 -2.28 2.07
N CYS A 49 -5.52 -1.82 0.86
CA CYS A 49 -6.84 -1.50 0.33
C CYS A 49 -7.25 -2.51 -0.75
N VAL A 50 -8.56 -2.67 -0.92
CA VAL A 50 -9.11 -3.32 -2.12
C VAL A 50 -8.91 -2.43 -3.35
N LEU A 51 -8.90 -3.04 -4.53
CA LEU A 51 -8.68 -2.33 -5.80
C LEU A 51 -9.90 -1.52 -6.28
N SER A 52 -11.11 -1.93 -5.88
CA SER A 52 -12.36 -1.25 -6.25
C SER A 52 -13.16 -0.93 -4.99
N PHE A 53 -13.46 0.36 -4.80
CA PHE A 53 -14.25 0.83 -3.67
C PHE A 53 -14.93 2.14 -4.01
N LYS A 54 -16.26 2.23 -3.81
CA LYS A 54 -17.09 3.42 -4.07
C LYS A 54 -16.88 4.05 -5.47
N GLY A 55 -16.59 3.24 -6.49
CA GLY A 55 -16.35 3.73 -7.86
C GLY A 55 -15.14 4.65 -8.03
N ARG A 56 -14.22 4.71 -7.05
CA ARG A 56 -13.06 5.62 -7.09
C ARG A 56 -12.11 5.26 -8.22
N GLN A 57 -11.83 6.26 -9.07
CA GLN A 57 -10.80 6.19 -10.12
C GLN A 57 -9.56 6.97 -9.68
N ARG A 58 -8.38 6.50 -10.08
CA ARG A 58 -7.10 7.15 -9.75
C ARG A 58 -6.17 7.10 -10.94
N ARG A 59 -5.43 8.20 -11.16
CA ARG A 59 -4.26 8.20 -12.02
C ARG A 59 -3.06 7.78 -11.19
N LEU A 60 -2.40 6.69 -11.59
CA LEU A 60 -1.22 6.18 -10.88
C LEU A 60 -0.10 7.22 -10.89
N MET A 61 0.59 7.36 -9.75
CA MET A 61 1.73 8.27 -9.59
C MET A 61 1.40 9.70 -10.02
N ALA A 62 0.20 10.17 -9.68
CA ALA A 62 -0.17 11.56 -9.93
C ALA A 62 0.63 12.50 -9.01
N PRO A 63 1.16 13.63 -9.54
CA PRO A 63 1.91 14.59 -8.73
C PRO A 63 1.11 15.04 -7.50
N ARG A 64 1.78 15.15 -6.34
CA ARG A 64 1.19 15.55 -5.05
C ARG A 64 0.20 14.55 -4.45
N HIS A 65 0.07 13.35 -5.02
CA HIS A 65 -0.68 12.24 -4.45
C HIS A 65 0.28 11.14 -3.97
N TYR A 66 -0.18 10.30 -3.04
CA TYR A 66 0.61 9.16 -2.60
C TYR A 66 0.90 8.21 -3.77
N THR A 67 1.97 7.45 -3.65
CA THR A 67 2.33 6.42 -4.64
C THR A 67 1.47 5.20 -4.42
N GLU A 68 0.66 4.84 -5.41
CA GLU A 68 -0.08 3.59 -5.41
C GLU A 68 0.88 2.41 -5.51
N LEU A 69 0.96 1.64 -4.43
CA LEU A 69 1.71 0.39 -4.36
C LEU A 69 0.74 -0.78 -4.53
N PHE A 70 1.17 -1.86 -5.16
CA PHE A 70 0.34 -3.03 -5.43
C PHE A 70 0.98 -4.29 -4.87
N PHE A 71 0.15 -5.14 -4.29
CA PHE A 71 0.56 -6.40 -3.66
C PHE A 71 -0.06 -7.56 -4.44
N LEU A 72 0.68 -8.67 -4.55
CA LEU A 72 0.16 -9.90 -5.16
C LEU A 72 -1.11 -10.35 -4.42
N ASP A 73 -1.02 -10.44 -3.11
CA ASP A 73 -2.08 -10.81 -2.19
C ASP A 73 -1.96 -10.04 -0.86
N GLU A 74 -2.82 -10.36 0.09
CA GLU A 74 -2.82 -9.76 1.43
C GLU A 74 -1.61 -10.17 2.27
N ALA A 75 -1.12 -11.40 2.13
CA ALA A 75 0.02 -11.89 2.90
C ALA A 75 1.29 -11.10 2.56
N VAL A 76 1.49 -10.80 1.28
CA VAL A 76 2.56 -9.90 0.82
C VAL A 76 2.42 -8.50 1.42
N ALA A 77 1.21 -7.94 1.45
CA ALA A 77 0.97 -6.62 2.03
C ALA A 77 1.32 -6.60 3.54
N PHE A 78 0.93 -7.65 4.26
CA PHE A 78 1.16 -7.75 5.71
C PHE A 78 2.64 -7.95 6.04
N ALA A 79 3.33 -8.84 5.31
CA ALA A 79 4.77 -9.03 5.44
C ALA A 79 5.53 -7.71 5.19
N ALA A 80 5.05 -6.92 4.22
CA ALA A 80 5.59 -5.61 3.90
C ALA A 80 5.21 -4.49 4.91
N GLY A 81 4.54 -4.84 6.02
CA GLY A 81 4.20 -3.95 7.13
C GLY A 81 2.87 -3.20 6.99
N HIS A 82 2.05 -3.51 5.99
CA HIS A 82 0.74 -2.88 5.82
C HIS A 82 -0.32 -3.56 6.67
N ARG A 83 -1.23 -2.77 7.24
CA ARG A 83 -2.45 -3.28 7.89
C ARG A 83 -3.67 -3.13 6.98
N PRO A 84 -4.81 -3.80 7.23
CA PRO A 84 -6.03 -3.53 6.48
C PRO A 84 -6.46 -2.05 6.59
N CYS A 85 -6.96 -1.51 5.48
CA CYS A 85 -7.54 -0.18 5.44
C CYS A 85 -8.82 -0.11 6.29
N ALA A 86 -8.88 0.85 7.22
CA ALA A 86 -10.05 1.02 8.09
C ALA A 86 -11.32 1.47 7.34
N GLU A 87 -11.20 2.02 6.13
CA GLU A 87 -12.34 2.44 5.32
C GLU A 87 -12.85 1.28 4.45
N CYS A 88 -12.04 0.86 3.46
CA CYS A 88 -12.50 -0.11 2.46
C CYS A 88 -12.42 -1.57 2.91
N ARG A 89 -11.73 -1.85 4.02
CA ARG A 89 -11.56 -3.19 4.61
C ARG A 89 -11.88 -3.17 6.11
N SER A 90 -12.92 -2.42 6.52
CA SER A 90 -13.18 -2.13 7.94
C SER A 90 -13.35 -3.38 8.82
N ALA A 91 -13.99 -4.43 8.30
CA ALA A 91 -14.17 -5.70 9.02
C ALA A 91 -12.81 -6.37 9.30
N ASP A 92 -11.95 -6.47 8.29
CA ASP A 92 -10.60 -7.05 8.41
C ASP A 92 -9.72 -6.19 9.32
N TYR A 93 -9.84 -4.86 9.25
CA TYR A 93 -9.14 -3.95 10.15
C TYR A 93 -9.50 -4.19 11.63
N ARG A 94 -10.79 -4.39 11.94
CA ARG A 94 -11.22 -4.71 13.32
C ARG A 94 -10.67 -6.05 13.80
N ARG A 95 -10.70 -7.07 12.93
CA ARG A 95 -10.11 -8.40 13.22
C ARG A 95 -8.61 -8.30 13.45
N PHE A 96 -7.90 -7.62 12.56
CA PHE A 96 -6.47 -7.38 12.68
C PHE A 96 -6.15 -6.74 14.04
N ARG A 97 -6.81 -5.64 14.39
CA ARG A 97 -6.59 -4.98 15.69
C ARG A 97 -6.89 -5.86 16.89
N ALA A 98 -7.95 -6.68 16.84
CA ALA A 98 -8.28 -7.60 17.92
C ALA A 98 -7.20 -8.67 18.14
N CYS A 99 -6.43 -9.02 17.11
CA CYS A 99 -5.37 -10.02 17.17
C CYS A 99 -3.97 -9.42 17.42
N SER A 100 -3.75 -8.14 17.13
CA SER A 100 -2.39 -7.56 17.18
C SER A 100 -1.92 -7.11 18.56
N ASP A 101 -2.80 -7.07 19.58
CA ASP A 101 -2.53 -6.56 20.93
C ASP A 101 -1.87 -5.15 20.96
N VAL A 102 -1.98 -4.41 19.86
CA VAL A 102 -1.45 -3.05 19.72
C VAL A 102 -2.44 -2.07 20.33
N ALA A 103 -2.09 -1.51 21.49
CA ALA A 103 -2.79 -0.37 22.07
C ALA A 103 -2.56 0.90 21.22
N GLY A 104 -3.63 1.66 20.96
CA GLY A 104 -3.56 2.87 20.13
C GLY A 104 -3.88 2.66 18.64
N PRO A 105 -3.70 3.71 17.80
CA PRO A 105 -3.86 3.57 16.36
C PRO A 105 -2.77 2.65 15.80
N ALA A 106 -3.17 1.69 14.96
CA ALA A 106 -2.25 0.81 14.27
C ALA A 106 -1.46 1.66 13.24
N ALA A 107 -0.24 2.02 13.66
CA ALA A 107 0.64 3.07 13.13
C ALA A 107 0.13 4.51 13.34
N ALA A 108 1.01 5.36 13.87
CA ALA A 108 1.05 6.82 13.72
C ALA A 108 2.41 7.15 13.08
#